data_AF-A0A968QCL3-F1
#
_entry.id   AF-A0A968QCL3-F1
#
_cell.length_a   1.000
_cell.length_b   1.000
_cell.length_c   1.000
_cell.angle_alpha   90.00
_cell.angle_beta   90.00
_cell.angle_gamma   90.00
#
_symmetry.space_group_name_H-M   'P 1'
#
loop_
_entity.id
_entity.type
_entity.pdbx_description
1 polymer ?
#
loop_
_entity_poly.entity_id
_entity_poly.type
_entity_poly.pdbx_seq_one_letter_code
_entity_poly.pdbx_strand_id
1 'polypeptide(L)'
;MATAATYTAAQKDALISEVSKDIEISQNLIKVNQGWDLFFKVGLLAFAVLSTIGGAVITTKYREKPAPNWLSITTVSSSTIVATISAFAFTQMNFAARSTLYAKKTEGLRYLQFQLKYDDPSKDKFSKALTTIRSWNDSTQPSVEIPVIEGL
;
A
#
# COMPACT_ATOMS: atom_id res chain seq x y z
N MET A 1 -30.51 33.72 -7.10
CA MET A 1 -29.34 32.93 -6.68
C MET A 1 -29.86 31.76 -5.86
N ALA A 2 -29.74 30.52 -6.33
CA ALA A 2 -30.16 29.36 -5.57
C ALA A 2 -29.16 29.13 -4.42
N THR A 3 -29.63 29.16 -3.18
CA THR A 3 -28.84 28.75 -2.01
C THR A 3 -28.40 27.30 -2.22
N ALA A 4 -27.09 27.07 -2.31
CA ALA A 4 -26.54 25.72 -2.42
C ALA A 4 -27.04 24.90 -1.21
N ALA A 5 -27.64 23.74 -1.47
CA ALA A 5 -28.14 22.90 -0.40
C ALA A 5 -27.00 22.48 0.52
N THR A 6 -27.12 22.79 1.82
CA THR A 6 -26.18 22.41 2.88
C THR A 6 -26.67 21.16 3.62
N TYR A 7 -25.77 20.49 4.34
CA TYR A 7 -26.10 19.31 5.15
C TYR A 7 -26.77 19.71 6.47
N THR A 8 -27.79 18.96 6.88
CA THR A 8 -28.33 19.08 8.24
C THR A 8 -27.33 18.51 9.27
N ALA A 9 -27.48 18.85 10.55
CA ALA A 9 -26.59 18.33 11.61
C ALA A 9 -26.53 16.78 11.61
N ALA A 10 -27.69 16.11 11.58
CA ALA A 10 -27.75 14.66 11.50
C ALA A 10 -27.08 14.08 10.23
N GLN A 11 -27.16 14.79 9.09
CA GLN A 11 -26.46 14.38 7.87
C GLN A 11 -24.94 14.53 7.99
N LYS A 12 -24.47 15.60 8.64
CA LYS A 12 -23.04 15.79 8.90
C LYS A 12 -22.50 14.70 9.82
N ASP A 13 -23.20 14.38 10.90
CA ASP A 13 -22.77 13.34 11.85
C ASP A 13 -22.68 11.96 11.18
N ALA A 14 -23.68 11.61 10.36
CA ALA A 14 -23.66 10.37 9.59
C ALA A 14 -22.49 10.32 8.60
N LEU A 15 -22.23 11.41 7.86
CA LEU A 15 -21.12 11.49 6.92
C LEU A 15 -19.76 11.49 7.61
N ILE A 16 -19.62 12.16 8.75
CA ILE A 16 -18.38 12.16 9.55
C ILE A 16 -18.08 10.73 10.01
N SER A 17 -19.10 9.99 10.46
CA SER A 17 -18.96 8.58 10.85
C SER A 17 -18.54 7.71 9.65
N GLU A 18 -19.20 7.87 8.51
CA GLU A 18 -18.89 7.14 7.27
C GLU A 18 -17.46 7.40 6.79
N VAL A 19 -17.05 8.68 6.73
CA VAL A 19 -15.69 9.08 6.35
C VAL A 19 -14.66 8.57 7.35
N SER A 20 -14.98 8.53 8.65
CA SER A 20 -14.09 7.97 9.68
C SER A 20 -13.84 6.49 9.46
N LYS A 21 -14.88 5.74 9.10
CA LYS A 21 -14.76 4.31 8.76
C LYS A 21 -13.87 4.09 7.54
N ASP A 22 -14.01 4.92 6.50
CA ASP A 22 -13.14 4.85 5.31
C ASP A 22 -11.68 5.18 5.62
N ILE A 23 -11.44 6.13 6.53
CA ILE A 23 -10.09 6.45 7.04
C ILE A 23 -9.50 5.23 7.76
N GLU A 24 -10.25 4.60 8.65
CA GLU A 24 -9.80 3.41 9.38
C GLU A 24 -9.46 2.25 8.43
N ILE A 25 -10.33 1.98 7.46
CA ILE A 25 -10.09 0.96 6.42
C ILE A 25 -8.79 1.27 5.67
N SER A 26 -8.61 2.52 5.24
CA SER A 26 -7.41 2.93 4.50
C SER A 26 -6.13 2.79 5.34
N GLN A 27 -6.19 3.15 6.63
CA GLN A 27 -5.06 2.97 7.57
C GLN A 27 -4.73 1.50 7.82
N ASN A 28 -5.73 0.64 7.92
CA ASN A 28 -5.51 -0.80 8.05
C ASN A 28 -4.84 -1.36 6.80
N LEU A 29 -5.25 -0.93 5.60
CA LEU A 29 -4.62 -1.32 4.35
C LEU A 29 -3.17 -0.83 4.23
N ILE A 30 -2.83 0.36 4.76
CA ILE A 30 -1.44 0.83 4.86
C ILE A 30 -0.60 -0.15 5.69
N LYS A 31 -1.07 -0.48 6.91
CA LYS A 31 -0.36 -1.40 7.82
C LYS A 31 -0.18 -2.78 7.20
N VAL A 32 -1.22 -3.32 6.57
CA VAL A 32 -1.17 -4.62 5.90
C VAL A 32 -0.15 -4.60 4.77
N ASN A 33 -0.14 -3.58 3.91
CA ASN A 33 0.82 -3.48 2.81
C ASN A 33 2.26 -3.31 3.32
N GLN A 34 2.49 -2.53 4.37
CA GLN A 34 3.81 -2.41 5.01
C GLN A 34 4.28 -3.74 5.61
N GLY A 35 3.37 -4.49 6.25
CA GLY A 35 3.66 -5.83 6.77
C GLY A 35 4.04 -6.81 5.67
N TRP A 36 3.29 -6.80 4.56
CA TRP A 36 3.62 -7.62 3.38
C TRP A 36 4.96 -7.23 2.75
N ASP A 37 5.23 -5.95 2.55
CA ASP A 37 6.50 -5.46 2.01
C ASP A 37 7.69 -5.93 2.87
N LEU A 38 7.59 -5.79 4.19
CA LEU A 38 8.61 -6.26 5.13
C LEU A 38 8.78 -7.79 5.08
N PHE A 39 7.68 -8.53 5.11
CA PHE A 39 7.70 -9.99 5.04
C PHE A 39 8.39 -10.49 3.76
N PHE A 40 8.07 -9.90 2.60
CA PHE A 40 8.70 -10.25 1.34
C PHE A 40 10.20 -9.94 1.34
N LYS A 41 10.61 -8.76 1.83
CA LYS A 41 12.03 -8.39 1.92
C LYS A 41 12.83 -9.34 2.82
N VAL A 42 12.31 -9.66 4.00
CA VAL A 42 12.97 -10.58 4.93
C VAL A 42 13.01 -12.00 4.35
N GLY A 43 11.91 -12.47 3.75
CA GLY A 43 11.86 -13.77 3.10
C GLY A 43 12.88 -13.91 1.97
N LEU A 44 12.95 -12.92 1.07
CA LEU A 44 13.93 -12.89 -0.02
C LEU A 44 15.37 -12.86 0.49
N LEU A 45 15.65 -12.09 1.55
CA LEU A 45 16.96 -12.05 2.18
C LEU A 45 17.36 -13.42 2.74
N ALA A 46 16.44 -14.10 3.44
CA ALA A 46 16.69 -15.44 3.97
C ALA A 46 17.02 -16.45 2.86
N PHE A 47 16.26 -16.44 1.75
CA PHE A 47 16.55 -17.30 0.60
C PHE A 47 17.88 -16.97 -0.08
N ALA A 48 18.23 -15.68 -0.19
CA ALA A 48 19.52 -15.26 -0.77
C ALA A 48 20.70 -15.73 0.08
N VAL A 49 20.59 -15.62 1.41
CA VAL A 49 21.61 -16.13 2.35
C VAL A 49 21.75 -17.65 2.23
N LEU A 50 20.63 -18.38 2.23
CA LEU A 50 20.65 -19.84 2.08
C LEU A 50 21.28 -20.28 0.74
N SER A 51 20.97 -19.59 -0.35
CA SER A 51 21.58 -19.86 -1.66
C SER A 51 23.09 -19.60 -1.65
N THR A 52 23.52 -18.49 -1.04
CA THR A 52 24.95 -18.13 -0.94
C THR A 52 25.73 -19.13 -0.10
N ILE A 53 25.17 -19.56 1.04
CA ILE A 53 25.77 -20.60 1.89
C ILE A 53 25.83 -21.93 1.13
N GLY A 54 24.77 -22.31 0.41
CA GLY A 54 24.74 -23.52 -0.42
C GLY A 54 25.86 -23.53 -1.47
N GLY A 55 26.00 -22.44 -2.22
CA GLY A 55 27.09 -22.27 -3.20
C GLY A 55 28.48 -22.29 -2.56
N ALA A 56 28.66 -21.64 -1.41
CA ALA A 56 29.92 -21.64 -0.66
C ALA A 56 30.29 -23.05 -0.15
N VAL A 57 29.33 -23.83 0.33
CA VAL A 57 29.57 -25.21 0.78
C VAL A 57 29.93 -26.13 -0.39
N ILE A 58 29.26 -25.99 -1.54
CA ILE A 58 29.60 -26.74 -2.76
C ILE A 58 31.05 -26.45 -3.16
N THR A 59 31.43 -25.17 -3.25
CA THR A 59 32.76 -24.76 -3.71
C THR A 59 33.88 -25.07 -2.73
N THR A 60 33.62 -25.05 -1.42
CA THR A 60 34.64 -25.30 -0.39
C THR A 60 34.79 -26.77 0.00
N LYS A 61 33.69 -27.52 0.14
CA LYS A 61 33.72 -28.93 0.60
C LYS A 61 33.61 -29.97 -0.51
N TYR A 62 33.03 -29.61 -1.65
CA TYR A 62 32.77 -30.52 -2.77
C TYR A 62 33.53 -30.10 -4.04
N ARG A 63 34.72 -29.50 -3.86
CA ARG A 63 35.57 -29.05 -4.98
C ARG A 63 36.09 -30.22 -5.83
N GLU A 64 36.45 -31.32 -5.17
CA GLU A 64 37.08 -32.50 -5.80
C GLU A 64 36.16 -33.73 -5.86
N LYS A 65 34.96 -33.65 -5.27
CA LYS A 65 33.97 -34.73 -5.24
C LYS A 65 32.61 -34.17 -5.65
N PRO A 66 31.81 -34.92 -6.42
CA PRO A 66 30.49 -34.45 -6.83
C PRO A 66 29.64 -34.12 -5.60
N ALA A 67 29.10 -32.90 -5.57
CA ALA A 67 28.20 -32.48 -4.51
C ALA A 67 26.94 -33.35 -4.51
N PRO A 68 26.33 -33.61 -3.33
CA PRO A 68 25.06 -34.32 -3.26
C PRO A 68 24.00 -33.61 -4.09
N ASN A 69 23.26 -34.36 -4.91
CA ASN A 69 22.25 -33.80 -5.82
C ASN A 69 21.25 -32.88 -5.11
N TRP A 70 20.87 -33.19 -3.87
CA TRP A 70 19.96 -32.36 -3.08
C TRP A 70 20.49 -30.94 -2.83
N LEU A 71 21.82 -30.76 -2.67
CA LEU A 71 22.45 -29.48 -2.36
C LEU A 71 22.52 -28.57 -3.61
N SER A 72 22.80 -29.16 -4.78
CA SER A 72 22.76 -28.43 -6.05
C SER A 72 21.33 -28.06 -6.42
N ILE A 73 20.37 -28.98 -6.24
CA ILE A 73 18.94 -28.71 -6.51
C ILE A 73 18.45 -27.57 -5.62
N THR A 74 18.70 -27.60 -4.31
CA THR A 74 18.24 -26.53 -3.41
C THR A 74 18.84 -25.18 -3.77
N THR A 75 20.13 -25.11 -4.13
CA THR A 75 20.79 -23.84 -4.49
C THR A 75 20.22 -23.23 -5.78
N VAL A 76 20.00 -24.06 -6.81
CA VAL A 76 19.41 -23.63 -8.08
C VAL A 76 17.93 -23.27 -7.91
N SER A 77 17.17 -24.09 -7.18
CA SER A 77 15.76 -23.82 -6.88
C SER A 77 15.59 -22.55 -6.06
N SER A 78 16.39 -22.34 -5.00
CA SER A 78 16.32 -21.12 -4.18
C SER A 78 16.63 -19.87 -4.99
N SER A 79 17.65 -19.91 -5.86
CA SER A 79 17.97 -18.78 -6.74
C SER A 79 16.86 -18.48 -7.75
N THR A 80 16.24 -19.52 -8.30
CA THR A 80 15.13 -19.40 -9.27
C THR A 80 13.86 -18.87 -8.59
N ILE A 81 13.57 -19.36 -7.37
CA ILE A 81 12.46 -18.88 -6.54
C ILE A 81 12.68 -17.42 -6.17
N VAL A 82 13.89 -17.02 -5.77
CA VAL A 82 14.23 -15.61 -5.48
C VAL A 82 14.01 -14.74 -6.71
N ALA A 83 14.51 -15.14 -7.88
CA ALA A 83 14.35 -14.36 -9.11
C ALA A 83 12.87 -14.24 -9.53
N THR A 84 12.11 -15.34 -9.47
CA THR A 84 10.69 -15.38 -9.88
C THR A 84 9.82 -14.58 -8.92
N ILE A 85 9.98 -14.78 -7.61
CA ILE A 85 9.22 -14.05 -6.59
C ILE A 85 9.58 -12.56 -6.60
N SER A 86 10.86 -12.23 -6.75
CA SER A 86 11.29 -10.82 -6.86
C SER A 86 10.67 -10.17 -8.09
N ALA A 87 10.77 -10.80 -9.26
CA ALA A 87 10.18 -10.27 -10.49
C ALA A 87 8.66 -10.09 -10.37
N PHE A 88 7.94 -11.05 -9.78
CA PHE A 88 6.51 -10.95 -9.53
C PHE A 88 6.15 -9.84 -8.54
N ALA A 89 6.87 -9.74 -7.42
CA ALA A 89 6.67 -8.70 -6.42
C ALA A 89 6.90 -7.30 -7.00
N PHE A 90 7.96 -7.10 -7.77
CA PHE A 90 8.27 -5.80 -8.37
C PHE A 90 7.34 -5.42 -9.53
N THR A 91 6.77 -6.38 -10.27
CA THR A 91 5.92 -6.10 -11.43
C THR A 91 4.43 -6.00 -11.11
N GLN A 92 3.92 -6.79 -10.17
CA GLN A 92 2.47 -6.87 -9.91
C GLN A 92 2.05 -6.34 -8.54
N MET A 93 2.96 -6.26 -7.56
CA MET A 93 2.63 -5.85 -6.20
C MET A 93 3.57 -4.76 -5.70
N ASN A 94 3.39 -3.53 -6.20
CA ASN A 94 4.07 -2.37 -5.63
C ASN A 94 3.41 -1.95 -4.31
N PHE A 95 3.68 -2.72 -3.25
CA PHE A 95 3.15 -2.49 -1.90
C PHE A 95 3.46 -1.08 -1.37
N ALA A 96 4.64 -0.55 -1.71
CA ALA A 96 5.05 0.81 -1.34
C ALA A 96 4.20 1.88 -2.04
N ALA A 97 3.95 1.74 -3.35
CA ALA A 97 3.06 2.65 -4.07
C ALA A 97 1.62 2.55 -3.56
N ARG A 98 1.12 1.33 -3.27
CA ARG A 98 -0.20 1.11 -2.65
C ARG A 98 -0.32 1.78 -1.28
N SER A 99 0.69 1.62 -0.43
CA SER A 99 0.74 2.30 0.88
C SER A 99 0.68 3.82 0.72
N THR A 100 1.41 4.38 -0.25
CA THR A 100 1.40 5.82 -0.53
C THR A 100 0.04 6.29 -1.04
N LEU A 101 -0.60 5.52 -1.91
CA LEU A 101 -1.95 5.79 -2.41
C LEU A 101 -2.96 5.85 -1.25
N TYR A 102 -2.97 4.84 -0.38
CA TYR A 102 -3.87 4.82 0.77
C TYR A 102 -3.58 5.95 1.76
N ALA A 103 -2.32 6.35 1.94
CA ALA A 103 -1.97 7.50 2.76
C ALA A 103 -2.58 8.80 2.22
N LYS A 104 -2.46 9.04 0.90
CA LYS A 104 -3.10 10.19 0.23
C LYS A 104 -4.62 10.13 0.32
N LYS A 105 -5.21 8.93 0.19
CA LYS A 105 -6.65 8.71 0.36
C LYS A 105 -7.10 9.09 1.78
N THR A 106 -6.37 8.64 2.80
CA THR A 106 -6.61 9.01 4.20
C THR A 106 -6.53 10.52 4.41
N GLU A 107 -5.54 11.18 3.83
CA GLU A 107 -5.37 12.64 3.92
C GLU A 107 -6.55 13.39 3.27
N GLY A 108 -6.94 13.02 2.05
CA GLY A 108 -8.10 13.61 1.38
C GLY A 108 -9.41 13.39 2.15
N LEU A 109 -9.61 12.21 2.73
CA LEU A 109 -10.78 11.92 3.57
C LEU A 109 -10.77 12.74 4.87
N ARG A 110 -9.61 12.95 5.50
CA ARG A 110 -9.48 13.83 6.67
C ARG A 110 -9.81 15.28 6.33
N TYR A 111 -9.37 15.75 5.17
CA TYR A 111 -9.72 17.08 4.69
C TYR A 111 -11.24 17.23 4.49
N LEU A 112 -11.91 16.24 3.87
CA LEU A 112 -13.37 16.23 3.76
C LEU A 112 -14.07 16.22 5.13
N GLN A 113 -13.54 15.45 6.09
CA GLN A 113 -14.05 15.45 7.45
C GLN A 113 -13.90 16.83 8.12
N PHE A 114 -12.76 17.51 7.90
CA PHE A 114 -12.54 18.88 8.37
C PHE A 114 -13.58 19.84 7.77
N GLN A 115 -13.79 19.80 6.45
CA GLN A 115 -14.79 20.65 5.82
C GLN A 115 -16.19 20.44 6.42
N LEU A 116 -16.63 19.19 6.63
CA LEU A 116 -17.92 18.91 7.25
C LEU A 116 -18.06 19.47 8.67
N LYS A 117 -16.96 19.57 9.42
CA LYS A 117 -16.96 20.05 10.81
C LYS A 117 -16.91 21.58 10.91
N TYR A 118 -16.21 22.24 9.99
CA TYR A 118 -15.84 23.66 10.17
C TYR A 118 -16.29 24.59 9.03
N ASP A 119 -16.46 24.09 7.80
CA ASP A 119 -16.62 24.94 6.61
C ASP A 119 -18.01 24.86 5.93
N ASP A 120 -18.91 24.00 6.43
CA ASP A 120 -20.27 23.81 5.88
C ASP A 120 -20.31 23.68 4.35
N PRO A 121 -19.66 22.65 3.78
CA PRO A 121 -19.47 22.53 2.34
C PRO A 121 -20.81 22.35 1.62
N SER A 122 -20.87 22.86 0.38
CA SER A 122 -21.95 22.55 -0.55
C SER A 122 -22.06 21.04 -0.79
N LYS A 123 -23.28 20.50 -0.73
CA LYS A 123 -23.58 19.08 -0.95
C LYS A 123 -22.97 18.52 -2.25
N ASP A 124 -23.10 19.26 -3.34
CA ASP A 124 -22.59 18.84 -4.66
C ASP A 124 -21.06 18.77 -4.67
N LYS A 125 -20.39 19.81 -4.17
CA LYS A 125 -18.92 19.86 -4.11
C LYS A 125 -18.36 18.75 -3.22
N PHE A 126 -18.95 18.56 -2.04
CA PHE A 126 -18.54 17.52 -1.11
C PHE A 126 -18.72 16.11 -1.70
N SER A 127 -19.90 15.82 -2.25
CA SER A 127 -20.22 14.48 -2.76
C SER A 127 -19.36 14.10 -3.96
N LYS A 128 -19.06 15.06 -4.85
CA LYS A 128 -18.11 14.88 -5.95
C LYS A 128 -16.71 14.57 -5.43
N ALA A 129 -16.19 15.39 -4.50
CA ALA A 129 -14.87 15.17 -3.93
C ALA A 129 -14.76 13.82 -3.20
N LEU A 130 -15.78 13.44 -2.43
CA LEU A 130 -15.82 12.14 -1.74
C LEU A 130 -15.81 10.98 -2.74
N THR A 131 -16.62 11.06 -3.80
CA THR A 131 -16.66 10.03 -4.84
C THR A 131 -15.32 9.91 -5.57
N THR A 132 -14.68 11.04 -5.88
CA THR A 132 -13.34 11.07 -6.49
C THR A 132 -12.29 10.44 -5.60
N ILE A 133 -12.23 10.78 -4.32
CA ILE A 133 -11.25 10.19 -3.39
C ILE A 133 -11.51 8.69 -3.20
N ARG A 134 -12.78 8.28 -3.12
CA ARG A 134 -13.16 6.86 -3.03
C ARG A 134 -12.76 6.07 -4.26
N SER A 135 -12.81 6.67 -5.45
CA SER A 135 -12.46 6.00 -6.69
C SER A 135 -10.96 5.77 -6.87
N TRP A 136 -10.09 6.42 -6.10
CA TRP A 136 -8.64 6.20 -6.14
C TRP A 136 -8.27 4.76 -5.80
N ASN A 137 -7.54 4.13 -6.72
CA ASN A 137 -7.02 2.77 -6.71
C ASN A 137 -5.73 2.69 -7.56
N ASP A 138 -5.17 1.50 -7.75
CA ASP A 138 -3.92 1.30 -8.50
C ASP A 138 -3.95 1.85 -9.94
N SER A 139 -5.14 1.93 -10.56
CA SER A 139 -5.36 2.42 -11.92
C SER A 139 -5.82 3.88 -11.97
N THR A 140 -6.30 4.44 -10.86
CA THR A 140 -6.81 5.80 -10.74
C THR A 140 -5.94 6.55 -9.73
N GLN A 141 -4.82 7.08 -10.22
CA GLN A 141 -3.88 7.85 -9.40
C GLN A 141 -4.54 9.10 -8.82
N PRO A 142 -4.06 9.61 -7.66
CA PRO A 142 -4.61 10.81 -7.04
C PRO A 142 -4.42 12.00 -7.99
N SER A 143 -5.51 12.45 -8.60
CA SER A 143 -5.55 13.57 -9.55
C SER A 143 -5.97 14.89 -8.91
N VAL A 144 -6.42 14.85 -7.66
CA VAL A 144 -6.79 16.06 -6.91
C VAL A 144 -5.56 16.48 -6.12
N GLU A 145 -5.00 17.63 -6.45
CA GLU A 145 -4.15 18.37 -5.53
C GLU A 145 -4.97 18.63 -4.28
N ILE A 146 -4.68 17.87 -3.21
CA ILE A 146 -5.16 18.21 -1.88
C ILE A 146 -4.54 19.59 -1.61
N PRO A 147 -5.34 20.65 -1.39
CA PRO A 147 -4.76 21.94 -1.07
C PRO A 147 -3.88 21.75 0.15
N VAL A 148 -2.58 22.02 -0.02
CA VAL A 148 -1.58 21.93 1.05
C VAL A 148 -2.08 22.80 2.19
N ILE A 149 -2.33 22.18 3.35
CA ILE A 149 -2.57 22.94 4.58
C ILE A 149 -1.19 23.43 5.03
N GLU A 150 -0.82 24.63 4.62
CA GLU A 150 0.27 25.34 5.30
C GLU A 150 -0.19 25.61 6.74
N GLY A 151 0.39 24.91 7.72
CA GLY A 151 0.20 25.22 9.14
C GLY A 151 -0.34 24.11 10.06
N LEU A 152 -0.04 22.83 9.80
CA LEU A 152 -0.09 21.76 10.82
C LEU A 152 1.28 21.10 10.98
#